data_AF-A0A5M3MFX2-F1
#
_entry.id   AF-A0A5M3MFX2-F1
#
_cell.length_a   1.000
_cell.length_b   1.000
_cell.length_c   1.000
_cell.angle_alpha   90.00
_cell.angle_beta   90.00
_cell.angle_gamma   90.00
#
_symmetry.space_group_name_H-M   'P 1'
#
loop_
_entity.id
_entity.type
_entity.pdbx_description
1 polymer ?
#
loop_
_entity_poly.entity_id
_entity_poly.type
_entity_poly.pdbx_seq_one_letter_code
_entity_poly.pdbx_strand_id
1 'polypeptide(L)'
;METEASNSTSFGRRSNRVVPCRFHNHNGCFKGVNCTFSHEPDSRSYPDQTGRNVCLFFLRDKCKYDNKCVYSHSKEHLPAGGWWETDEGKQQFEASLVAGGSGAAAAATTSRPWTGAGRPKKPMRRFSNDYMSDDEGVLGYSSRDVNELLSQGVKPWDDDADDVMGAISGY
;
A
#
# COMPACT_ATOMS: atom_id res chain seq x y z
N MET A 1 31.39 -38.02 -24.69
CA MET A 1 29.99 -37.58 -24.85
C MET A 1 29.63 -36.86 -23.56
N GLU A 2 29.89 -35.55 -23.53
CA GLU A 2 29.65 -34.69 -22.38
C GLU A 2 28.14 -34.46 -22.27
N THR A 3 27.52 -34.91 -21.18
CA THR A 3 26.11 -34.63 -20.91
C THR A 3 26.03 -33.35 -20.09
N GLU A 4 25.66 -32.29 -20.80
CA GLU A 4 25.41 -30.93 -20.33
C GLU A 4 24.67 -30.88 -18.99
N ALA A 5 25.26 -30.14 -18.05
CA ALA A 5 24.64 -29.79 -16.77
C ALA A 5 23.39 -28.96 -17.00
N SER A 6 22.21 -29.57 -16.82
CA SER A 6 20.93 -28.87 -16.77
C SER A 6 20.80 -28.11 -15.45
N ASN A 7 21.52 -27.00 -15.31
CA ASN A 7 21.31 -26.03 -14.24
C ASN A 7 20.05 -25.20 -14.56
N SER A 8 18.88 -25.81 -14.33
CA SER A 8 17.59 -25.15 -14.48
C SER A 8 17.27 -24.29 -13.25
N THR A 9 18.13 -23.34 -12.93
CA THR A 9 17.77 -22.26 -12.00
C THR A 9 16.79 -21.35 -12.72
N SER A 10 15.50 -21.62 -12.54
CA SER A 10 14.39 -20.81 -13.04
C SER A 10 14.34 -19.47 -12.32
N PHE A 11 15.30 -18.59 -12.59
CA PHE A 11 15.27 -17.19 -12.18
C PHE A 11 14.82 -16.34 -13.38
N GLY A 12 13.65 -15.73 -13.24
CA GLY A 12 13.23 -14.59 -14.05
C GLY A 12 12.71 -14.92 -15.45
N ARG A 13 11.41 -15.23 -15.57
CA ARG A 13 10.69 -14.99 -16.83
C ARG A 13 9.43 -14.16 -16.58
N ARG A 14 9.50 -12.91 -17.06
CA ARG A 14 8.48 -11.82 -17.14
C ARG A 14 8.18 -11.10 -15.81
N SER A 15 9.07 -10.16 -15.48
CA SER A 15 9.03 -9.30 -14.28
C SER A 15 8.11 -8.06 -14.41
N ASN A 16 7.04 -8.14 -15.20
CA ASN A 16 6.01 -7.08 -15.24
C ASN A 16 4.74 -7.46 -14.47
N ARG A 17 4.87 -8.39 -13.51
CA ARG A 17 3.78 -8.74 -12.60
C ARG A 17 4.06 -8.06 -11.27
N VAL A 18 3.35 -6.95 -11.02
CA VAL A 18 3.53 -6.14 -9.81
C VAL A 18 2.81 -6.78 -8.60
N VAL A 19 1.77 -7.59 -8.85
CA VAL A 19 0.93 -8.16 -7.80
C VAL A 19 1.42 -9.58 -7.45
N PRO A 20 1.78 -9.86 -6.18
CA PRO A 20 2.22 -11.18 -5.75
C PRO A 20 1.09 -12.22 -5.80
N CYS A 21 1.43 -13.45 -6.16
CA CYS A 21 0.48 -14.56 -6.24
C CYS A 21 0.19 -15.15 -4.86
N ARG A 22 -1.04 -14.94 -4.37
CA ARG A 22 -1.50 -15.53 -3.11
C ARG A 22 -1.42 -17.06 -3.11
N PHE A 23 -1.86 -17.72 -4.19
CA PHE A 23 -1.88 -19.18 -4.24
C PHE A 23 -0.49 -19.79 -4.19
N HIS A 24 0.48 -19.18 -4.88
CA HIS A 24 1.89 -19.60 -4.82
C HIS A 24 2.42 -19.61 -3.38
N ASN A 25 2.14 -18.55 -2.62
CA ASN A 25 2.65 -18.37 -1.27
C ASN A 25 1.96 -19.23 -0.20
N HIS A 26 0.77 -19.78 -0.47
CA HIS A 26 -0.02 -20.52 0.54
C HIS A 26 -0.22 -21.99 0.16
N ASN A 27 -0.91 -22.26 -0.95
CA ASN A 27 -1.39 -23.60 -1.32
C ASN A 27 -0.66 -24.21 -2.54
N GLY A 28 0.32 -23.48 -3.09
CA GLY A 28 0.93 -23.80 -4.38
C GLY A 28 0.10 -23.29 -5.56
N CYS A 29 0.76 -22.73 -6.56
CA CYS A 29 0.09 -22.22 -7.76
C CYS A 29 0.13 -23.26 -8.90
N PHE A 30 -1.03 -23.75 -9.33
CA PHE A 30 -1.13 -24.68 -10.47
C PHE A 30 -0.81 -24.05 -11.83
N LYS A 31 -0.84 -22.72 -11.95
CA LYS A 31 -0.56 -22.02 -13.21
C LYS A 31 0.94 -21.98 -13.56
N GLY A 32 1.80 -22.25 -12.58
CA GLY A 32 3.26 -22.23 -12.76
C GLY A 32 3.75 -20.96 -13.46
N VAL A 33 4.53 -21.13 -14.53
CA VAL A 33 5.07 -20.03 -15.35
C VAL A 33 4.01 -19.19 -16.05
N ASN A 34 2.81 -19.74 -16.27
CA ASN A 34 1.70 -19.06 -16.92
C ASN A 34 0.81 -18.32 -15.91
N CYS A 35 1.24 -18.20 -14.66
CA CYS A 35 0.53 -17.41 -13.67
C CYS A 35 0.51 -15.93 -14.05
N THR A 36 -0.66 -15.31 -13.93
CA THR A 36 -0.88 -13.87 -14.15
C THR A 36 -0.30 -13.02 -13.01
N PHE A 37 -0.01 -13.63 -11.87
CA PHE A 37 0.53 -12.98 -10.67
C PHE A 37 2.01 -13.33 -10.46
N SER A 38 2.74 -12.51 -9.71
CA SER A 38 4.17 -12.68 -9.48
C SER A 38 4.47 -13.81 -8.51
N HIS A 39 5.44 -14.65 -8.86
CA HIS A 39 6.04 -15.64 -7.95
C HIS A 39 7.41 -15.17 -7.45
N GLU A 40 7.88 -14.00 -7.89
CA GLU A 40 9.19 -13.47 -7.51
C GLU A 40 9.12 -12.76 -6.14
N PRO A 41 10.18 -12.82 -5.33
CA PRO A 41 10.26 -12.09 -4.07
C PRO A 41 10.28 -10.58 -4.32
N ASP A 42 9.67 -9.84 -3.41
CA ASP A 42 9.58 -8.37 -3.45
C ASP A 42 10.15 -7.73 -2.19
N SER A 43 10.12 -6.39 -2.12
CA SER A 43 10.62 -5.64 -0.96
C SER A 43 9.84 -5.87 0.34
N ARG A 44 8.72 -6.60 0.30
CA ARG A 44 7.87 -6.91 1.45
C ARG A 44 7.90 -8.39 1.83
N SER A 45 8.72 -9.18 1.13
CA SER A 45 8.82 -10.61 1.35
C SER A 45 10.25 -11.13 1.30
N TYR A 46 10.44 -12.29 1.93
CA TYR A 46 11.69 -13.04 1.91
C TYR A 46 11.44 -14.40 1.28
N PRO A 47 12.25 -14.83 0.29
CA PRO A 47 12.07 -16.14 -0.34
C PRO A 47 12.46 -17.27 0.62
N ASP A 48 11.63 -18.29 0.74
CA ASP A 48 11.96 -19.52 1.44
C ASP A 48 12.69 -20.53 0.53
N GLN A 49 13.11 -21.66 1.11
CA GLN A 49 13.77 -22.73 0.35
C GLN A 49 12.83 -23.46 -0.61
N THR A 50 11.51 -23.35 -0.44
CA THR A 50 10.51 -23.93 -1.34
C THR A 50 10.13 -22.99 -2.49
N GLY A 51 10.68 -21.78 -2.51
CA GLY A 51 10.40 -20.73 -3.49
C GLY A 51 9.14 -19.91 -3.19
N ARG A 52 8.50 -20.06 -2.03
CA ARG A 52 7.39 -19.20 -1.58
C ARG A 52 7.94 -17.93 -0.96
N ASN A 53 7.14 -16.87 -1.02
CA ASN A 53 7.50 -15.58 -0.46
C ASN A 53 6.86 -15.43 0.93
N VAL A 54 7.71 -15.36 1.96
CA VAL A 54 7.32 -15.22 3.36
C VAL A 54 7.20 -13.74 3.73
N CYS A 55 6.18 -13.39 4.49
CA CYS A 55 5.89 -12.01 4.85
C CYS A 55 6.97 -11.41 5.76
N LEU A 56 7.63 -10.32 5.36
CA LEU A 56 8.60 -9.64 6.23
C LEU A 56 7.95 -9.08 7.51
N PHE A 57 6.71 -8.63 7.43
CA PHE A 57 5.98 -8.15 8.60
C PHE A 57 5.61 -9.27 9.57
N PHE A 58 5.41 -10.49 9.09
CA PHE A 58 5.22 -11.65 9.95
C PHE A 58 6.52 -12.02 10.67
N LEU A 59 7.65 -11.98 9.97
CA LEU A 59 8.96 -12.22 10.58
C LEU A 59 9.30 -11.20 11.68
N ARG A 60 8.71 -10.01 11.60
CA ARG A 60 8.81 -8.92 12.59
C ARG A 60 7.66 -8.87 13.60
N ASP A 61 6.75 -9.85 13.59
CA ASP A 61 5.55 -9.91 14.45
C ASP A 61 4.64 -8.66 14.35
N LYS A 62 4.61 -8.00 13.19
CA LYS A 62 3.86 -6.75 12.89
C LYS A 62 2.82 -6.91 11.76
N CYS A 63 2.58 -8.12 11.27
CA CYS A 63 1.64 -8.33 10.16
C CYS A 63 0.19 -8.15 10.61
N LYS A 64 -0.56 -7.30 9.89
CA LYS A 64 -1.99 -7.01 10.19
C LYS A 64 -2.98 -7.97 9.54
N TYR A 65 -2.52 -8.77 8.58
CA TYR A 65 -3.39 -9.58 7.71
C TYR A 65 -3.49 -11.03 8.14
N ASP A 66 -2.61 -11.50 9.02
CA ASP A 66 -2.62 -12.87 9.56
C ASP A 66 -2.81 -13.91 8.43
N ASN A 67 -3.75 -14.84 8.55
CA ASN A 67 -4.07 -15.86 7.55
C ASN A 67 -4.58 -15.32 6.19
N LYS A 68 -4.99 -14.04 6.13
CA LYS A 68 -5.42 -13.37 4.90
C LYS A 68 -4.25 -12.71 4.15
N CYS A 69 -3.04 -12.73 4.71
CA CYS A 69 -1.87 -12.14 4.07
C CYS A 69 -1.61 -12.77 2.69
N VAL A 70 -1.16 -11.97 1.73
CA VAL A 70 -0.82 -12.47 0.39
C VAL A 70 0.45 -13.33 0.41
N TYR A 71 1.34 -13.06 1.36
CA TYR A 71 2.57 -13.81 1.60
C TYR A 71 2.37 -14.90 2.64
N SER A 72 3.31 -15.85 2.70
CA SER A 72 3.26 -16.96 3.64
C SER A 72 3.60 -16.52 5.07
N HIS A 73 2.96 -17.15 6.05
CA HIS A 73 3.23 -17.00 7.49
C HIS A 73 3.80 -18.31 8.07
N SER A 74 4.80 -18.89 7.42
CA SER A 74 5.53 -20.07 7.94
C SER A 74 7.02 -19.77 8.00
N LYS A 75 7.66 -20.23 9.08
CA LYS A 75 9.12 -20.19 9.29
C LYS A 75 9.78 -21.54 9.02
N GLU A 76 9.00 -22.58 8.72
CA GLU A 76 9.47 -23.98 8.62
C GLU A 76 10.53 -24.18 7.52
N HIS A 77 10.41 -23.44 6.42
CA HIS A 77 11.28 -23.58 5.25
C HIS A 77 12.29 -22.43 5.12
N LEU A 78 12.48 -21.63 6.18
CA LEU A 78 13.50 -20.60 6.21
C LEU A 78 14.84 -21.21 6.65
N PRO A 79 15.97 -20.65 6.22
CA PRO A 79 17.26 -21.08 6.73
C PRO A 79 17.34 -20.82 8.24
N ALA A 80 17.92 -21.78 8.97
CA ALA A 80 18.18 -21.66 10.39
C ALA A 80 19.19 -20.53 10.66
N GLY A 81 19.06 -19.83 11.78
CA GLY A 81 19.98 -18.76 12.18
C GLY A 81 19.80 -17.44 11.42
N GLY A 82 18.64 -17.24 10.79
CA GLY A 82 18.32 -15.97 10.14
C GLY A 82 18.07 -14.83 11.15
N TRP A 83 18.18 -13.58 10.68
CA TRP A 83 17.97 -12.38 11.51
C TRP A 83 16.56 -12.30 12.12
N TRP A 84 15.60 -13.08 11.63
CA TRP A 84 14.22 -13.16 12.13
C TRP A 84 14.04 -14.07 13.37
N GLU A 85 15.06 -14.81 13.79
CA GLU A 85 14.98 -15.69 14.96
C GLU A 85 15.23 -14.93 16.28
N THR A 86 16.10 -13.92 16.26
CA THR A 86 16.45 -13.12 17.44
C THR A 86 15.78 -11.75 17.41
N ASP A 87 15.34 -11.26 18.57
CA ASP A 87 14.80 -9.90 18.68
C ASP A 87 15.83 -8.83 18.33
N GLU A 88 17.09 -9.06 18.66
CA GLU A 88 18.22 -8.20 18.28
C GLU A 88 18.37 -8.12 16.76
N GLY A 89 18.29 -9.26 16.05
CA GLY A 89 18.37 -9.32 14.59
C GLY A 89 17.19 -8.62 13.93
N LYS A 90 15.98 -8.79 14.47
CA LYS A 90 14.78 -8.04 14.03
C LYS A 90 14.99 -6.54 14.20
N GLN A 91 15.49 -6.09 15.35
CA GLN A 91 15.74 -4.67 15.61
C GLN A 91 16.82 -4.08 14.69
N GLN A 92 17.90 -4.81 14.42
CA GLN A 92 18.95 -4.39 13.49
C GLN A 92 18.43 -4.23 12.06
N PHE A 93 17.58 -5.16 11.61
CA PHE A 93 16.93 -5.06 10.31
C PHE A 93 15.99 -3.85 10.25
N GLU A 94 15.19 -3.62 11.30
CA GLU A 94 14.34 -2.44 11.41
C GLU A 94 15.13 -1.13 11.41
N ALA A 95 16.22 -1.06 12.17
CA ALA A 95 17.11 0.09 12.21
C ALA A 95 17.74 0.35 10.83
N SER A 96 18.11 -0.69 10.10
CA SER A 96 18.66 -0.59 8.73
C SER A 96 17.65 0.00 7.75
N LEU A 97 16.35 -0.32 7.90
CA LEU A 97 15.29 0.29 7.09
C LEU A 97 15.09 1.79 7.39
N VAL A 98 15.27 2.19 8.66
CA VAL A 98 15.14 3.59 9.09
C VAL A 98 16.36 4.41 8.66
N ALA A 99 17.56 3.84 8.74
CA ALA A 99 18.81 4.49 8.34
C ALA A 99 19.00 4.56 6.81
N GLY A 100 18.43 3.61 6.06
CA GLY A 100 18.51 3.54 4.60
C GLY A 100 17.37 4.24 3.84
N GLY A 101 16.47 4.92 4.54
CA GLY A 101 15.36 5.64 3.92
C GLY A 101 15.85 6.87 3.17
N SER A 102 15.93 6.79 1.83
CA SER A 102 15.83 7.98 0.98
C SER A 102 14.59 8.75 1.42
N GLY A 103 14.79 10.01 1.83
CA GLY A 103 13.80 10.80 2.56
C GLY A 103 12.43 10.83 1.88
N ALA A 104 11.44 10.29 2.56
CA ALA A 104 10.09 10.82 2.53
C ALA A 104 9.88 11.46 3.90
N ALA A 105 9.73 12.78 3.93
CA ALA A 105 9.43 13.53 5.13
C ALA A 105 8.25 12.89 5.86
N ALA A 106 8.51 12.36 7.04
CA ALA A 106 7.46 12.01 7.98
C ALA A 106 6.83 13.32 8.47
N ALA A 107 5.80 13.78 7.76
CA ALA A 107 4.85 14.71 8.32
C ALA A 107 4.32 14.06 9.61
N ALA A 108 4.61 14.70 10.73
CA ALA A 108 4.19 14.30 12.06
C ALA A 108 2.70 13.96 12.05
N THR A 109 2.38 12.68 12.16
CA THR A 109 1.03 12.23 12.51
C THR A 109 0.84 12.55 13.98
N THR A 110 0.52 13.80 14.29
CA THR A 110 0.00 14.17 15.61
C THR A 110 -1.31 13.42 15.77
N SER A 111 -1.29 12.39 16.61
CA SER A 111 -2.47 11.62 16.97
C SER A 111 -3.42 12.55 17.72
N ARG A 112 -4.40 13.13 17.03
CA ARG A 112 -5.49 13.85 17.71
C ARG A 112 -6.33 12.80 18.45
N PRO A 113 -6.58 12.96 19.76
CA PRO A 113 -7.43 12.04 20.50
C PRO A 113 -8.86 12.09 19.96
N TRP A 114 -9.49 10.91 19.86
CA TRP A 114 -10.90 10.76 19.54
C TRP A 114 -11.74 11.38 20.68
N THR A 115 -12.15 12.63 20.51
CA THR A 115 -13.30 13.17 21.24
C THR A 115 -14.55 12.81 20.45
N GLY A 116 -15.36 11.91 20.99
CA GLY A 116 -16.58 11.45 20.34
C GLY A 116 -17.55 12.60 20.09
N ALA A 117 -17.79 12.88 18.81
CA ALA A 117 -19.03 13.45 18.29
C ALA A 117 -19.20 12.90 16.87
N GLY A 118 -20.33 12.22 16.62
CA GLY A 118 -20.52 11.37 15.44
C GLY A 118 -20.42 12.13 14.12
N ARG A 119 -19.77 11.51 13.13
CA ARG A 119 -19.84 11.95 11.72
C ARG A 119 -21.27 11.69 11.22
N PRO A 120 -22.06 12.69 10.81
CA PRO A 120 -23.31 12.41 10.13
C PRO A 120 -22.99 11.76 8.78
N LYS A 121 -23.49 10.55 8.55
CA LYS A 121 -23.49 9.93 7.22
C LYS A 121 -24.40 10.78 6.33
N LYS A 122 -23.85 11.67 5.50
CA LYS A 122 -24.64 12.29 4.43
C LYS A 122 -25.19 11.14 3.56
N PRO A 123 -26.50 11.06 3.30
CA PRO A 123 -27.04 10.03 2.43
C PRO A 123 -26.47 10.23 1.03
N MET A 124 -25.98 9.14 0.45
CA MET A 124 -25.61 9.07 -0.97
C MET A 124 -26.86 9.48 -1.77
N ARG A 125 -26.86 10.68 -2.36
CA ARG A 125 -27.94 11.08 -3.27
C ARG A 125 -27.92 10.09 -4.43
N ARG A 126 -29.07 9.46 -4.67
CA ARG A 126 -29.28 8.52 -5.78
C ARG A 126 -28.90 9.23 -7.07
N PHE A 127 -28.10 8.56 -7.90
CA PHE A 127 -27.83 8.95 -9.28
C PHE A 127 -29.17 9.12 -10.01
N SER A 128 -29.60 10.38 -10.17
CA SER A 128 -30.51 10.75 -11.25
C SER A 128 -29.63 11.31 -12.36
N ASN A 129 -29.66 10.61 -13.48
CA ASN A 129 -28.84 10.81 -14.64
C ASN A 129 -29.57 11.79 -15.56
N ASP A 130 -29.36 13.09 -15.36
CA ASP A 130 -29.92 14.14 -16.21
C ASP A 130 -28.78 15.08 -16.63
N TYR A 131 -28.32 14.87 -17.86
CA TYR A 131 -28.02 15.88 -18.87
C TYR A 131 -27.11 17.08 -18.49
N MET A 132 -25.96 17.14 -19.18
CA MET A 132 -24.97 18.21 -19.14
C MET A 132 -25.55 19.63 -19.04
N SER A 133 -25.11 20.37 -18.02
CA SER A 133 -25.06 21.82 -18.01
C SER A 133 -23.61 22.22 -17.71
N ASP A 134 -22.97 22.95 -18.61
CA ASP A 134 -21.55 23.35 -18.57
C ASP A 134 -21.21 24.38 -17.46
N ASP A 135 -21.70 24.19 -16.23
CA ASP A 135 -21.42 25.06 -15.08
C ASP A 135 -21.27 24.28 -13.76
N GLU A 136 -20.68 23.09 -13.80
CA GLU A 136 -20.42 22.28 -12.61
C GLU A 136 -19.01 22.56 -12.09
N GLY A 137 -18.89 23.55 -11.21
CA GLY A 137 -17.61 23.96 -10.64
C GLY A 137 -16.91 22.88 -9.78
N VAL A 138 -15.65 23.16 -9.43
CA VAL A 138 -14.74 22.17 -8.81
C VAL A 138 -15.16 21.92 -7.36
N LEU A 139 -15.48 20.66 -7.03
CA LEU A 139 -15.75 20.19 -5.66
C LEU A 139 -16.95 20.85 -4.97
N GLY A 140 -17.91 21.38 -5.74
CA GLY A 140 -19.10 22.04 -5.21
C GLY A 140 -18.97 23.56 -5.03
N TYR A 141 -17.82 24.14 -5.39
CA TYR A 141 -17.63 25.58 -5.51
C TYR A 141 -17.96 26.03 -6.92
N SER A 142 -18.62 27.18 -7.08
CA SER A 142 -18.79 27.78 -8.41
C SER A 142 -17.43 28.20 -8.98
N SER A 143 -17.33 28.36 -10.31
CA SER A 143 -16.10 28.84 -10.94
C SER A 143 -15.63 30.19 -10.40
N ARG A 144 -16.56 31.02 -9.91
CA ARG A 144 -16.27 32.30 -9.24
C ARG A 144 -15.63 32.07 -7.87
N ASP A 145 -16.18 31.16 -7.08
CA ASP A 145 -15.68 30.79 -5.75
C ASP A 145 -14.27 30.19 -5.83
N VAL A 146 -14.03 29.34 -6.83
CA VAL A 146 -12.70 28.77 -7.09
C VAL A 146 -11.68 29.86 -7.41
N ASN A 147 -12.04 30.86 -8.22
CA ASN A 147 -11.13 31.96 -8.55
C ASN A 147 -10.87 32.88 -7.34
N GLU A 148 -11.88 33.10 -6.49
CA GLU A 148 -11.73 33.87 -5.26
C GLU A 148 -10.85 33.14 -4.24
N LEU A 149 -11.00 31.82 -4.06
CA LEU A 149 -10.12 30.98 -3.23
C LEU A 149 -8.67 31.02 -3.69
N LEU A 150 -8.45 30.82 -5.00
CA LEU A 150 -7.11 30.85 -5.60
C LEU A 150 -6.45 32.23 -5.43
N SER A 151 -7.24 33.31 -5.45
CA SER A 151 -6.75 34.67 -5.22
C SER A 151 -6.30 34.91 -3.77
N GLN A 152 -6.83 34.14 -2.82
CA GLN A 152 -6.38 34.12 -1.42
C GLN A 152 -5.29 33.06 -1.15
N GLY A 153 -4.90 32.28 -2.16
CA GLY A 153 -3.89 31.23 -2.05
C GLY A 153 -4.39 29.92 -1.43
N VAL A 154 -5.71 29.75 -1.32
CA VAL A 154 -6.36 28.55 -0.75
C VAL A 154 -6.86 27.69 -1.90
N LYS A 155 -6.58 26.38 -1.87
CA LYS A 155 -7.06 25.49 -2.93
C LYS A 155 -8.46 24.97 -2.61
N PRO A 156 -9.30 24.71 -3.62
CA PRO A 156 -10.66 24.15 -3.41
C PRO A 156 -10.71 22.78 -2.71
N TRP A 157 -9.57 22.12 -2.50
CA TRP A 157 -9.47 20.83 -1.82
C TRP A 157 -8.72 20.93 -0.49
N ASP A 158 -8.33 22.14 -0.05
CA ASP A 158 -7.74 22.35 1.26
C ASP A 158 -8.85 22.36 2.33
N ASP A 159 -8.55 21.85 3.53
CA ASP A 159 -9.54 21.61 4.59
C ASP A 159 -10.20 22.90 5.12
N ASP A 160 -9.61 24.07 4.86
CA ASP A 160 -10.07 25.40 5.23
C ASP A 160 -10.77 26.17 4.09
N ALA A 161 -10.92 25.56 2.91
CA ALA A 161 -11.57 26.20 1.75
C ALA A 161 -13.01 26.64 2.04
N ASP A 162 -13.79 25.84 2.80
CA ASP A 162 -15.16 26.18 3.20
C ASP A 162 -15.20 27.36 4.19
N ASP A 163 -14.25 27.42 5.13
CA ASP A 163 -14.17 28.50 6.12
C ASP A 163 -13.78 29.82 5.46
N VAL A 164 -12.83 29.76 4.53
CA VAL A 164 -12.37 30.91 3.73
C VAL A 164 -13.48 31.38 2.79
N MET A 165 -14.19 30.46 2.14
CA MET A 165 -15.38 30.83 1.35
C MET A 165 -16.49 31.43 2.22
N GLY A 166 -16.74 30.91 3.42
CA GLY A 166 -17.70 31.49 4.35
C GLY A 166 -17.31 32.92 4.80
N ALA A 167 -16.02 33.20 4.94
CA ALA A 167 -15.51 34.52 5.26
C ALA A 167 -15.54 35.49 4.08
N ILE A 168 -15.27 35.00 2.85
CA ILE A 168 -15.32 35.80 1.61
C ILE A 168 -16.76 36.11 1.20
N SER A 169 -17.65 35.12 1.28
CA SER A 169 -19.04 35.23 0.85
C SER A 169 -19.93 35.99 1.84
N GLY A 170 -19.48 36.18 3.08
CA GLY A 170 -20.14 37.02 4.09
C GLY A 170 -21.60 36.63 4.36
N TYR A 171 -21.80 35.63 5.22
CA TYR A 171 -23.08 34.99 5.62
C TYR A 171 -23.70 33.99 4.63
#